data_AF-A0A1F8LN10-F1
#
_entry.id   AF-A0A1F8LN10-F1
#
_cell.length_a   1.000
_cell.length_b   1.000
_cell.length_c   1.000
_cell.angle_alpha   90.00
_cell.angle_beta   90.00
_cell.angle_gamma   90.00
#
_symmetry.space_group_name_H-M   'P 1'
#
loop_
_entity.id
_entity.type
_entity.pdbx_description
1 polymer ?
#
loop_
_entity_poly.entity_id
_entity_poly.type
_entity_poly.pdbx_seq_one_letter_code
_entity_poly.pdbx_strand_id
1 'polypeptide(L)'
;MRTDRPRRAAAILLIGSIGGIALAFVVARGSLGGADALAYWTSTRVWLAGGDPFHPPGIGWAYVYAPWMLPLFLPWALLPWPAAQLLWRGAMFLCFLWSCDWAYRRRPLATALALLVLGAPIGLILESGNVTVFLALALWAAQVAPARAGGALWAWATATKWFPAAFWFILPSATRRRGLAWIGLAILLTLATWPQALTQVGAALVWGVPRTDLSWWIRLDHLAVLWGGIPWLWRHPLTLPRPRQAPDRHERLRAPAGLAR
;
A
#
# COMPACT_ATOMS: atom_id res chain seq x y z
N MET A 1 8.44 -23.66 24.26
CA MET A 1 8.11 -22.22 24.39
C MET A 1 9.31 -21.27 24.56
N ARG A 2 10.56 -21.74 24.78
CA ARG A 2 11.73 -20.87 25.08
C ARG A 2 12.49 -20.35 23.84
N THR A 3 12.33 -20.98 22.67
CA THR A 3 13.10 -20.72 21.43
C THR A 3 12.64 -19.49 20.62
N ASP A 4 11.48 -18.91 20.91
CA ASP A 4 10.96 -17.74 20.19
C ASP A 4 11.42 -16.38 20.75
N ARG A 5 11.97 -16.36 21.98
CA ARG A 5 12.42 -15.12 22.64
C ARG A 5 13.46 -14.33 21.83
N PRO A 6 14.56 -14.94 21.32
CA PRO A 6 15.55 -14.16 20.56
C PRO A 6 14.99 -13.63 19.24
N ARG A 7 14.12 -14.40 18.55
CA ARG A 7 13.49 -13.96 17.29
C ARG A 7 12.53 -12.79 17.51
N ARG A 8 11.76 -12.81 18.60
CA ARG A 8 10.89 -11.69 18.98
C ARG A 8 11.70 -10.46 19.38
N ALA A 9 12.76 -10.62 20.15
CA ALA A 9 13.65 -9.51 20.51
C ALA A 9 14.27 -8.87 19.25
N ALA A 10 14.81 -9.67 18.33
CA ALA A 10 15.35 -9.17 17.06
C ALA A 10 14.28 -8.46 16.23
N ALA A 11 13.06 -8.99 16.16
CA ALA A 11 11.95 -8.35 15.44
C ALA A 11 11.57 -7.01 16.07
N ILE A 12 11.50 -6.90 17.40
CA ILE A 12 11.22 -5.64 18.12
C ILE A 12 12.30 -4.62 17.81
N LEU A 13 13.57 -5.01 17.89
CA LEU A 13 14.69 -4.12 17.60
C LEU A 13 14.64 -3.60 16.16
N LEU A 14 14.42 -4.50 15.18
CA LEU A 14 14.31 -4.12 13.77
C LEU A 14 13.14 -3.18 13.52
N ILE A 15 11.93 -3.54 13.96
CA ILE A 15 10.72 -2.72 13.78
C ILE A 15 10.88 -1.37 14.47
N GLY A 16 11.40 -1.35 15.71
CA GLY A 16 11.66 -0.13 16.46
C GLY A 16 12.67 0.78 15.75
N SER A 17 13.73 0.21 15.18
CA SER A 17 14.76 0.97 14.47
C SER A 17 14.22 1.57 13.17
N ILE A 18 13.53 0.77 12.35
CA ILE A 18 12.93 1.21 11.09
C ILE A 18 11.87 2.28 11.37
N GLY A 19 10.97 2.02 12.32
CA GLY A 19 9.93 2.96 12.71
C GLY A 19 10.48 4.25 13.29
N GLY A 20 11.53 4.18 14.12
CA GLY A 20 12.21 5.33 14.69
C GLY A 20 12.86 6.22 13.63
N ILE A 21 13.56 5.62 12.65
CA ILE A 21 14.16 6.36 11.53
C ILE A 21 13.09 7.02 10.67
N ALA A 22 12.02 6.30 10.31
CA ALA A 22 10.94 6.84 9.51
C ALA A 22 10.22 8.00 10.22
N LEU A 23 9.95 7.86 11.53
CA LEU A 23 9.35 8.90 12.34
C LEU A 23 10.27 10.12 12.46
N ALA A 24 11.56 9.93 12.70
CA ALA A 24 12.54 11.01 12.77
C ALA A 24 12.58 11.81 11.47
N PHE A 25 12.55 11.13 10.30
CA PHE A 25 12.52 11.79 9.00
C PHE A 25 11.23 12.60 8.79
N VAL A 26 10.09 12.02 9.17
CA VAL A 26 8.79 12.69 9.12
C VAL A 26 8.73 13.94 9.99
N VAL A 27 9.28 13.86 11.22
CA VAL A 27 9.34 14.99 12.16
C VAL A 27 10.31 16.06 11.65
N ALA A 28 11.50 15.66 11.19
CA ALA A 28 12.50 16.59 10.66
C ALA A 28 12.01 17.38 9.45
N ARG A 29 11.16 16.77 8.61
CA ARG A 29 10.53 17.42 7.45
C ARG A 29 9.40 18.38 7.84
N GLY A 30 8.78 18.20 9.01
CA GLY A 30 7.75 19.11 9.53
C GLY A 30 6.64 19.42 8.52
N SER A 31 6.38 20.71 8.30
CA SER A 31 5.40 21.23 7.34
C SER A 31 5.83 21.16 5.87
N LEU A 32 7.10 20.83 5.59
CA LEU A 32 7.60 20.63 4.22
C LEU A 32 7.15 19.27 3.64
N GLY A 33 6.69 18.36 4.50
CA GLY A 33 6.06 17.10 4.09
C GLY A 33 4.56 17.24 3.88
N GLY A 34 3.97 16.27 3.17
CA GLY A 34 2.55 16.27 2.86
C GLY A 34 2.17 16.82 1.49
N ALA A 35 3.08 16.84 0.52
CA ALA A 35 2.82 17.40 -0.82
C ALA A 35 1.60 16.77 -1.51
N ASP A 36 1.42 15.45 -1.41
CA ASP A 36 0.26 14.76 -1.99
C ASP A 36 -1.02 15.07 -1.21
N ALA A 37 -0.96 15.04 0.12
CA ALA A 37 -2.11 15.39 0.96
C ALA A 37 -2.55 16.85 0.75
N LEU A 38 -1.59 17.76 0.53
CA LEU A 38 -1.85 19.15 0.20
C LEU A 38 -2.55 19.25 -1.15
N ALA A 39 -2.11 18.51 -2.17
CA ALA A 39 -2.78 18.46 -3.47
C ALA A 39 -4.25 18.06 -3.35
N TYR A 40 -4.55 17.03 -2.54
CA TYR A 40 -5.93 16.58 -2.35
C TYR A 40 -6.76 17.67 -1.65
N TRP A 41 -6.19 18.27 -0.60
CA TRP A 41 -6.83 19.33 0.16
C TRP A 41 -7.08 20.59 -0.69
N THR A 42 -6.08 21.09 -1.42
CA THR A 42 -6.20 22.30 -2.24
C THR A 42 -7.17 22.09 -3.39
N SER A 43 -7.05 20.97 -4.11
CA SER A 43 -7.84 20.74 -5.32
C SER A 43 -9.31 20.52 -5.00
N THR A 44 -9.64 19.83 -3.90
CA THR A 44 -11.04 19.75 -3.45
C THR A 44 -11.59 21.12 -3.09
N ARG A 45 -10.80 22.02 -2.49
CA ARG A 45 -11.25 23.39 -2.20
C ARG A 45 -11.41 24.25 -3.46
N VAL A 46 -10.53 24.11 -4.45
CA VAL A 46 -10.69 24.75 -5.76
C VAL A 46 -11.98 24.28 -6.42
N TRP A 47 -12.24 22.97 -6.42
CA TRP A 47 -13.48 22.39 -6.93
C TRP A 47 -14.73 22.92 -6.20
N LEU A 48 -14.70 23.02 -4.86
CA LEU A 48 -15.80 23.60 -4.08
C LEU A 48 -16.07 25.07 -4.40
N ALA A 49 -15.03 25.82 -4.78
CA ALA A 49 -15.15 27.21 -5.21
C ALA A 49 -15.62 27.36 -6.67
N GLY A 50 -15.90 26.25 -7.37
CA GLY A 50 -16.30 26.23 -8.79
C GLY A 50 -15.12 26.33 -9.77
N GLY A 51 -13.88 26.21 -9.30
CA GLY A 51 -12.68 26.21 -10.13
C GLY A 51 -12.32 24.83 -10.70
N ASP A 52 -11.27 24.79 -11.53
CA ASP A 52 -10.74 23.55 -12.11
C ASP A 52 -9.69 22.90 -11.19
N PRO A 53 -9.97 21.74 -10.56
CA PRO A 53 -9.03 21.05 -9.68
C PRO A 53 -7.85 20.39 -10.42
N PHE A 54 -7.93 20.24 -11.75
CA PHE A 54 -6.88 19.65 -12.58
C PHE A 54 -5.82 20.68 -13.02
N HIS A 55 -6.13 21.97 -12.89
CA HIS A 55 -5.25 23.10 -13.17
C HIS A 55 -5.28 24.11 -12.00
N PRO A 56 -4.78 23.73 -10.81
CA PRO A 56 -4.86 24.59 -9.64
C PRO A 56 -4.06 25.89 -9.85
N PRO A 57 -4.58 27.05 -9.41
CA PRO A 57 -3.84 28.30 -9.50
C PRO A 57 -2.63 28.31 -8.54
N GLY A 58 -1.50 28.88 -8.98
CA GLY A 58 -0.30 29.07 -8.17
C GLY A 58 0.58 27.82 -8.03
N ILE A 59 1.10 27.57 -6.82
CA ILE A 59 2.04 26.47 -6.51
C ILE A 59 1.35 25.12 -6.18
N GLY A 60 0.04 25.00 -6.42
CA GLY A 60 -0.71 23.78 -6.15
C GLY A 60 -0.33 22.65 -7.12
N TRP A 61 -0.24 21.43 -6.62
CA TRP A 61 -0.09 20.24 -7.47
C TRP A 61 -1.46 19.85 -8.05
N ALA A 62 -1.50 19.49 -9.34
CA ALA A 62 -2.74 19.08 -9.98
C ALA A 62 -3.33 17.84 -9.31
N TYR A 63 -4.66 17.80 -9.22
CA TYR A 63 -5.36 16.59 -8.88
C TYR A 63 -5.25 15.60 -10.05
N VAL A 64 -4.88 14.35 -9.79
CA VAL A 64 -4.63 13.35 -10.83
C VAL A 64 -5.46 12.07 -10.66
N TYR A 65 -6.54 12.12 -9.86
CA TYR A 65 -7.47 11.00 -9.70
C TYR A 65 -8.82 11.29 -10.37
N ALA A 66 -9.62 10.24 -10.52
CA ALA A 66 -10.92 10.34 -11.18
C ALA A 66 -11.80 11.43 -10.53
N PRO A 67 -12.53 12.24 -11.31
CA PRO A 67 -13.27 13.40 -10.79
C PRO A 67 -14.30 13.04 -9.69
N TRP A 68 -14.96 11.89 -9.82
CA TRP A 68 -15.94 11.40 -8.83
C TRP A 68 -15.32 11.08 -7.47
N MET A 69 -14.00 11.04 -7.34
CA MET A 69 -13.31 10.86 -6.07
C MET A 69 -13.14 12.16 -5.27
N LEU A 70 -13.30 13.34 -5.88
CA LEU A 70 -13.16 14.64 -5.18
C LEU A 70 -14.05 14.74 -3.92
N PRO A 71 -15.33 14.32 -3.94
CA PRO A 71 -16.17 14.33 -2.75
C PRO A 71 -15.64 13.47 -1.60
N LEU A 72 -14.83 12.44 -1.87
CA LEU A 72 -14.26 11.58 -0.82
C LEU A 72 -13.26 12.34 0.07
N PHE A 73 -12.65 13.39 -0.46
CA PHE A 73 -11.71 14.25 0.26
C PHE A 73 -12.41 15.43 0.97
N LEU A 74 -13.73 15.60 0.78
CA LEU A 74 -14.49 16.71 1.35
C LEU A 74 -14.34 16.83 2.88
N PRO A 75 -14.44 15.74 3.68
CA PRO A 75 -14.30 15.86 5.13
C PRO A 75 -12.94 16.43 5.56
N TRP A 76 -11.89 16.19 4.78
CA TRP A 76 -10.56 16.76 5.04
C TRP A 76 -10.40 18.17 4.50
N ALA A 77 -10.94 18.44 3.31
CA ALA A 77 -10.83 19.75 2.65
C ALA A 77 -11.57 20.87 3.39
N LEU A 78 -12.60 20.53 4.17
CA LEU A 78 -13.34 21.48 5.01
C LEU A 78 -12.57 21.93 6.25
N LEU A 79 -11.51 21.23 6.62
CA LEU A 79 -10.69 21.57 7.78
C LEU A 79 -9.58 22.56 7.42
N PRO A 80 -9.17 23.44 8.35
CA PRO A 80 -7.92 24.20 8.20
C PRO A 80 -6.73 23.27 7.96
N TRP A 81 -5.79 23.67 7.11
CA TRP A 81 -4.66 22.81 6.69
C TRP A 81 -3.91 22.15 7.85
N PRO A 82 -3.56 22.83 8.97
CA PRO A 82 -2.87 22.17 10.08
C PRO A 82 -3.66 20.99 10.68
N ALA A 83 -4.99 21.15 10.79
CA ALA A 83 -5.86 20.09 11.29
C ALA A 83 -6.02 18.96 10.25
N ALA A 84 -6.22 19.31 8.97
CA ALA A 84 -6.32 18.34 7.89
C ALA A 84 -5.04 17.48 7.78
N GLN A 85 -3.87 18.12 7.83
CA GLN A 85 -2.56 17.47 7.78
C GLN A 85 -2.36 16.54 8.97
N LEU A 86 -2.66 16.99 10.19
CA LEU A 86 -2.54 16.18 11.41
C LEU A 86 -3.46 14.95 11.34
N LEU A 87 -4.73 15.13 11.01
CA LEU A 87 -5.70 14.04 10.96
C LEU A 87 -5.39 13.05 9.84
N TRP A 88 -5.00 13.53 8.65
CA TRP A 88 -4.64 12.67 7.52
C TRP A 88 -3.44 11.79 7.87
N ARG A 89 -2.34 12.40 8.33
CA ARG A 89 -1.13 11.67 8.71
C ARG A 89 -1.37 10.78 9.92
N GLY A 90 -2.06 11.27 10.93
CA GLY A 90 -2.45 10.50 12.11
C GLY A 90 -3.23 9.24 11.74
N ALA A 91 -4.24 9.37 10.88
CA ALA A 91 -5.00 8.22 10.38
C ALA A 91 -4.13 7.24 9.59
N MET A 92 -3.25 7.72 8.70
CA MET A 92 -2.30 6.87 7.98
C MET A 92 -1.41 6.06 8.93
N PHE A 93 -0.79 6.73 9.90
CA PHE A 93 0.09 6.12 10.88
C PHE A 93 -0.65 5.10 11.75
N LEU A 94 -1.79 5.48 12.34
CA LEU A 94 -2.54 4.61 13.24
C LEU A 94 -3.04 3.35 12.52
N CYS A 95 -3.62 3.50 11.33
CA CYS A 95 -4.09 2.35 10.55
C CYS A 95 -2.92 1.46 10.10
N PHE A 96 -1.78 2.05 9.71
CA PHE A 96 -0.60 1.30 9.33
C PHE A 96 0.00 0.53 10.53
N LEU A 97 0.16 1.18 11.68
CA LEU A 97 0.63 0.57 12.92
C LEU A 97 -0.28 -0.58 13.37
N TRP A 98 -1.59 -0.40 13.27
CA TRP A 98 -2.55 -1.46 13.55
C TRP A 98 -2.34 -2.68 12.64
N SER A 99 -2.12 -2.45 11.34
CA SER A 99 -1.82 -3.54 10.40
C SER A 99 -0.47 -4.23 10.68
N CYS A 100 0.54 -3.46 11.15
CA CYS A 100 1.83 -3.97 11.59
C CYS A 100 1.71 -4.84 12.83
N ASP A 101 0.96 -4.39 13.84
CA ASP A 101 0.68 -5.16 15.06
C ASP A 101 -0.02 -6.48 14.72
N TRP A 102 -1.05 -6.45 13.87
CA TRP A 102 -1.73 -7.65 13.42
C TRP A 102 -0.76 -8.66 12.75
N ALA A 103 0.14 -8.16 11.91
CA ALA A 103 1.10 -8.98 11.17
C ALA A 103 2.17 -9.54 12.11
N TYR A 104 2.68 -8.70 13.02
CA TYR A 104 3.69 -9.04 14.01
C TYR A 104 3.19 -10.12 14.96
N ARG A 105 1.95 -10.01 15.47
CA ARG A 105 1.34 -11.04 16.34
C ARG A 105 1.28 -12.42 15.68
N ARG A 106 1.27 -12.50 14.34
CA ARG A 106 1.25 -13.75 13.58
C ARG A 106 2.64 -14.24 13.18
N ARG A 107 3.52 -13.37 12.69
CA ARG A 107 4.87 -13.73 12.25
C ARG A 107 5.88 -12.60 12.57
N PRO A 108 6.38 -12.50 13.81
CA PRO A 108 7.23 -11.39 14.25
C PRO A 108 8.39 -11.09 13.31
N LEU A 109 9.22 -12.11 13.02
CA LEU A 109 10.43 -11.95 12.21
C LEU A 109 10.11 -11.67 10.74
N ALA A 110 9.10 -12.33 10.16
CA ALA A 110 8.71 -12.08 8.76
C ALA A 110 8.14 -10.67 8.59
N THR A 111 7.38 -10.17 9.58
CA THR A 111 6.91 -8.78 9.60
C THR A 111 8.07 -7.79 9.67
N ALA A 112 9.06 -8.03 10.54
CA ALA A 112 10.24 -7.19 10.63
C ALA A 112 11.02 -7.14 9.30
N LEU A 113 11.19 -8.28 8.63
CA LEU A 113 11.85 -8.35 7.32
C LEU A 113 11.03 -7.67 6.22
N ALA A 114 9.71 -7.84 6.20
CA ALA A 114 8.84 -7.14 5.26
C ALA A 114 8.93 -5.62 5.45
N LEU A 115 8.94 -5.15 6.71
CA LEU A 115 9.14 -3.74 7.04
C LEU A 115 10.55 -3.24 6.70
N LEU A 116 11.58 -4.09 6.79
CA LEU A 116 12.93 -3.74 6.36
C LEU A 116 12.98 -3.51 4.84
N VAL A 117 12.36 -4.39 4.06
CA VAL A 117 12.31 -4.30 2.60
C VAL A 117 11.44 -3.14 2.13
N LEU A 118 10.27 -2.94 2.77
CA LEU A 118 9.28 -1.94 2.38
C LEU A 118 9.40 -0.62 3.15
N GLY A 119 10.37 -0.49 4.06
CA GLY A 119 10.48 0.65 4.97
C GLY A 119 10.67 1.98 4.25
N ALA A 120 11.58 2.02 3.27
CA ALA A 120 11.80 3.20 2.44
C ALA A 120 10.55 3.63 1.64
N PRO A 121 9.92 2.76 0.83
CA PRO A 121 8.74 3.17 0.07
C PRO A 121 7.52 3.52 0.94
N ILE A 122 7.35 2.84 2.08
CA ILE A 122 6.30 3.20 3.06
C ILE A 122 6.61 4.55 3.70
N GLY A 123 7.87 4.80 4.06
CA GLY A 123 8.32 6.08 4.63
C GLY A 123 8.05 7.26 3.70
N LEU A 124 8.35 7.12 2.40
CA LEU A 124 8.05 8.14 1.38
C LEU A 124 6.56 8.49 1.33
N ILE A 125 5.68 7.50 1.40
CA ILE A 125 4.24 7.72 1.37
C ILE A 125 3.71 8.35 2.66
N LEU A 126 4.20 7.90 3.82
CA LEU A 126 3.85 8.50 5.11
C LEU A 126 4.33 9.95 5.23
N GLU A 127 5.43 10.27 4.56
CA GLU A 127 5.98 11.62 4.48
C GLU A 127 5.16 12.52 3.54
N SER A 128 4.89 12.07 2.31
CA SER A 128 4.16 12.86 1.33
C SER A 128 2.65 12.92 1.59
N GLY A 129 2.13 12.02 2.43
CA GLY A 129 0.70 11.87 2.67
C GLY A 129 -0.02 11.19 1.51
N ASN A 130 0.67 10.39 0.69
CA ASN A 130 0.06 9.75 -0.48
C ASN A 130 -1.07 8.80 -0.06
N VAL A 131 -2.17 8.81 -0.81
CA VAL A 131 -3.30 7.88 -0.58
C VAL A 131 -2.89 6.39 -0.69
N THR A 132 -1.75 6.07 -1.31
CA THR A 132 -1.28 4.69 -1.49
C THR A 132 -1.22 3.86 -0.21
N VAL A 133 -0.92 4.44 0.97
CA VAL A 133 -0.99 3.69 2.24
C VAL A 133 -2.41 3.20 2.53
N PHE A 134 -3.42 4.06 2.32
CA PHE A 134 -4.82 3.66 2.47
C PHE A 134 -5.23 2.62 1.43
N LEU A 135 -4.70 2.70 0.21
CA LEU A 135 -4.96 1.68 -0.81
C LEU A 135 -4.34 0.32 -0.42
N ALA A 136 -3.11 0.32 0.10
CA ALA A 136 -2.47 -0.89 0.62
C ALA A 136 -3.28 -1.50 1.77
N LEU A 137 -3.79 -0.67 2.69
CA LEU A 137 -4.64 -1.09 3.79
C LEU A 137 -6.03 -1.56 3.32
N ALA A 138 -6.58 -0.97 2.27
CA ALA A 138 -7.82 -1.43 1.65
C ALA A 138 -7.64 -2.82 1.03
N LEU A 139 -6.52 -3.09 0.34
CA LEU A 139 -6.18 -4.41 -0.18
C LEU A 139 -5.95 -5.44 0.92
N TRP A 140 -5.30 -5.03 2.00
CA TRP A 140 -5.14 -5.83 3.21
C TRP A 140 -6.52 -6.22 3.77
N ALA A 141 -7.43 -5.25 3.91
CA ALA A 141 -8.75 -5.45 4.48
C ALA A 141 -9.67 -6.25 3.54
N ALA A 142 -9.51 -6.08 2.22
CA ALA A 142 -10.30 -6.78 1.20
C ALA A 142 -10.20 -8.30 1.28
N GLN A 143 -9.11 -8.82 1.86
CA GLN A 143 -8.86 -10.24 2.03
C GLN A 143 -9.54 -10.87 3.25
N VAL A 144 -10.01 -10.06 4.19
CA VAL A 144 -10.63 -10.51 5.45
C VAL A 144 -12.05 -9.97 5.65
N ALA A 145 -12.43 -8.92 4.91
CA ALA A 145 -13.76 -8.34 4.95
C ALA A 145 -14.80 -9.22 4.23
N PRO A 146 -16.10 -9.06 4.53
CA PRO A 146 -17.18 -9.68 3.77
C PRO A 146 -17.10 -9.34 2.27
N ALA A 147 -17.53 -10.25 1.40
CA ALA A 147 -17.32 -10.16 -0.05
C ALA A 147 -17.74 -8.83 -0.69
N ARG A 148 -18.85 -8.21 -0.25
CA ARG A 148 -19.30 -6.91 -0.76
C ARG A 148 -18.33 -5.79 -0.41
N ALA A 149 -17.94 -5.69 0.86
CA ALA A 149 -17.02 -4.67 1.36
C ALA A 149 -15.60 -4.88 0.83
N GLY A 150 -15.12 -6.13 0.83
CA GLY A 150 -13.79 -6.43 0.29
C GLY A 150 -13.69 -6.17 -1.21
N GLY A 151 -14.77 -6.45 -1.97
CA GLY A 151 -14.86 -6.10 -3.38
C GLY A 151 -14.81 -4.58 -3.59
N ALA A 152 -15.53 -3.82 -2.76
CA ALA A 152 -15.52 -2.35 -2.81
C ALA A 152 -14.14 -1.77 -2.51
N LEU A 153 -13.46 -2.28 -1.48
CA LEU A 153 -12.12 -1.85 -1.07
C LEU A 153 -11.08 -2.12 -2.17
N TRP A 154 -11.11 -3.30 -2.78
CA TRP A 154 -10.24 -3.63 -3.92
C TRP A 154 -10.54 -2.75 -5.14
N ALA A 155 -11.83 -2.56 -5.46
CA ALA A 155 -12.23 -1.75 -6.61
C ALA A 155 -11.85 -0.28 -6.42
N TRP A 156 -12.04 0.27 -5.22
CA TRP A 156 -11.59 1.62 -4.87
C TRP A 156 -10.08 1.77 -5.05
N ALA A 157 -9.28 0.85 -4.50
CA ALA A 157 -7.84 0.86 -4.68
C ALA A 157 -7.44 0.81 -6.17
N THR A 158 -8.08 -0.08 -6.94
CA THR A 158 -7.81 -0.29 -8.37
C THR A 158 -8.28 0.88 -9.25
N ALA A 159 -9.37 1.54 -8.89
CA ALA A 159 -9.85 2.71 -9.61
C ALA A 159 -9.01 3.97 -9.29
N THR A 160 -8.37 4.01 -8.12
CA THR A 160 -7.49 5.12 -7.72
C THR A 160 -6.11 5.00 -8.36
N LYS A 161 -5.55 3.78 -8.39
CA LYS A 161 -4.28 3.44 -9.04
C LYS A 161 -4.42 2.09 -9.72
N TRP A 162 -3.76 1.85 -10.84
CA TRP A 162 -3.98 0.63 -11.64
C TRP A 162 -3.31 -0.63 -11.06
N PHE A 163 -2.15 -0.52 -10.41
CA PHE A 163 -1.37 -1.69 -9.92
C PHE A 163 -2.06 -2.58 -8.84
N PRO A 164 -2.97 -2.09 -7.98
CA PRO A 164 -3.82 -2.92 -7.12
C PRO A 164 -4.68 -3.94 -7.89
N ALA A 165 -4.90 -3.76 -9.20
CA ALA A 165 -5.61 -4.72 -10.03
C ALA A 165 -5.05 -6.15 -9.90
N ALA A 166 -3.71 -6.28 -9.81
CA ALA A 166 -3.04 -7.57 -9.68
C ALA A 166 -3.44 -8.35 -8.41
N PHE A 167 -3.86 -7.65 -7.36
CA PHE A 167 -4.31 -8.28 -6.11
C PHE A 167 -5.64 -9.03 -6.29
N TRP A 168 -6.35 -8.83 -7.39
CA TRP A 168 -7.55 -9.58 -7.71
C TRP A 168 -7.32 -11.10 -7.59
N PHE A 169 -6.17 -11.60 -8.04
CA PHE A 169 -5.84 -13.03 -8.04
C PHE A 169 -5.71 -13.65 -6.64
N ILE A 170 -5.41 -12.84 -5.61
CA ILE A 170 -5.26 -13.32 -4.23
C ILE A 170 -6.55 -13.16 -3.40
N LEU A 171 -7.61 -12.58 -3.98
CA LEU A 171 -8.88 -12.40 -3.30
C LEU A 171 -9.77 -13.65 -3.35
N PRO A 172 -10.61 -13.87 -2.32
CA PRO A 172 -11.66 -14.89 -2.36
C PRO A 172 -12.57 -14.74 -3.60
N SER A 173 -13.06 -15.85 -4.15
CA SER A 173 -13.88 -15.86 -5.38
C SER A 173 -15.12 -14.96 -5.30
N ALA A 174 -15.82 -14.95 -4.15
CA ALA A 174 -16.97 -14.08 -3.93
C ALA A 174 -16.57 -12.59 -3.93
N THR A 175 -15.45 -12.26 -3.29
CA THR A 175 -14.87 -10.90 -3.26
C THR A 175 -14.48 -10.44 -4.67
N ARG A 176 -13.86 -11.31 -5.47
CA ARG A 176 -13.51 -11.04 -6.88
C ARG A 176 -14.72 -10.62 -7.71
N ARG A 177 -15.81 -11.39 -7.66
CA ARG A 177 -17.05 -11.08 -8.39
C ARG A 177 -17.65 -9.74 -7.96
N ARG A 178 -17.70 -9.48 -6.66
CA ARG A 178 -18.18 -8.19 -6.13
C ARG A 178 -17.26 -7.04 -6.52
N GLY A 179 -15.96 -7.27 -6.54
CA GLY A 179 -14.98 -6.30 -7.02
C GLY A 179 -15.25 -5.87 -8.46
N LEU A 180 -15.51 -6.81 -9.37
CA LEU A 180 -15.85 -6.48 -10.76
C LEU A 180 -17.13 -5.64 -10.86
N ALA A 181 -18.16 -5.92 -10.05
CA ALA A 181 -19.36 -5.10 -10.01
C ALA A 181 -19.06 -3.66 -9.56
N TRP A 182 -18.20 -3.47 -8.56
CA TRP A 182 -17.77 -2.15 -8.11
C TRP A 182 -16.87 -1.43 -9.11
N ILE A 183 -16.03 -2.14 -9.86
CA ILE A 183 -15.30 -1.56 -11.00
C ILE A 183 -16.28 -1.07 -12.06
N GLY A 184 -17.33 -1.84 -12.35
CA GLY A 184 -18.42 -1.39 -13.23
C GLY A 184 -19.02 -0.06 -12.77
N LEU A 185 -19.31 0.09 -11.47
CA LEU A 185 -19.78 1.36 -10.92
C LEU A 185 -18.74 2.48 -11.07
N ALA A 186 -17.47 2.22 -10.77
CA ALA A 186 -16.41 3.22 -10.93
C ALA A 186 -16.28 3.69 -12.39
N ILE A 187 -16.41 2.77 -13.36
CA ILE A 187 -16.45 3.10 -14.79
C ILE A 187 -17.66 3.99 -15.09
N LEU A 188 -18.85 3.63 -14.62
CA LEU A 188 -20.06 4.45 -14.82
C LEU A 188 -19.92 5.85 -14.22
N LEU A 189 -19.33 5.98 -13.03
CA LEU A 189 -19.06 7.28 -12.40
C LEU A 189 -18.04 8.09 -13.21
N THR A 190 -16.97 7.46 -13.71
CA THR A 190 -16.00 8.11 -14.58
C THR A 190 -16.66 8.61 -15.87
N LEU A 191 -17.54 7.81 -16.49
CA LEU A 191 -18.31 8.19 -17.67
C LEU A 191 -19.32 9.31 -17.37
N ALA A 192 -19.95 9.30 -16.19
CA ALA A 192 -20.84 10.38 -15.76
C ALA A 192 -20.08 11.72 -15.58
N THR A 193 -18.77 11.66 -15.33
CA THR A 193 -17.87 12.82 -15.25
C THR A 193 -16.95 12.91 -16.47
N TRP A 194 -17.39 12.45 -17.65
CA TRP A 194 -16.53 12.25 -18.82
C TRP A 194 -15.70 13.48 -19.22
N PRO A 195 -16.26 14.71 -19.32
CA PRO A 195 -15.47 15.89 -19.68
C PRO A 195 -14.31 16.13 -18.71
N GLN A 196 -14.58 16.04 -17.40
CA GLN A 196 -13.56 16.20 -16.36
C GLN A 196 -12.57 15.04 -16.35
N ALA A 197 -13.02 13.83 -16.68
CA ALA A 197 -12.14 12.66 -16.79
C ALA A 197 -11.12 12.82 -17.93
N LEU A 198 -11.51 13.45 -19.05
CA LEU A 198 -10.57 13.78 -20.12
C LEU A 198 -9.54 14.82 -19.68
N THR A 199 -9.96 15.88 -18.99
CA THR A 199 -9.04 16.87 -18.39
C THR A 199 -8.07 16.21 -17.40
N GLN A 200 -8.58 15.32 -16.56
CA GLN A 200 -7.80 14.56 -15.59
C GLN A 200 -6.72 13.71 -16.26
N VAL A 201 -7.08 12.96 -17.32
CA VAL A 201 -6.12 12.16 -18.09
C VAL A 201 -5.06 13.06 -18.72
N GLY A 202 -5.48 14.22 -19.28
CA GLY A 202 -4.56 15.22 -19.78
C GLY A 202 -3.57 15.70 -18.72
N ALA A 203 -4.06 16.10 -17.54
CA ALA A 203 -3.23 16.51 -16.41
C ALA A 203 -2.29 15.38 -15.96
N ALA A 204 -2.79 14.16 -15.82
CA ALA A 204 -1.96 13.01 -15.43
C ALA A 204 -0.86 12.68 -16.45
N LEU A 205 -1.10 12.90 -17.75
CA LEU A 205 -0.10 12.72 -18.81
C LEU A 205 0.89 13.89 -18.85
N VAL A 206 0.44 15.14 -18.64
CA VAL A 206 1.29 16.35 -18.66
C VAL A 206 2.22 16.40 -17.44
N TRP A 207 1.70 16.14 -16.25
CA TRP A 207 2.52 15.96 -15.04
C TRP A 207 3.30 14.64 -15.05
N GLY A 208 2.99 13.75 -16.00
CA GLY A 208 3.52 12.40 -16.10
C GLY A 208 4.59 12.17 -17.17
N VAL A 209 5.06 13.16 -17.93
CA VAL A 209 5.96 12.93 -19.10
C VAL A 209 6.98 14.06 -19.26
N PRO A 210 8.26 13.81 -19.68
CA PRO A 210 8.79 12.67 -20.48
C PRO A 210 9.92 11.84 -19.79
N ARG A 211 10.44 10.67 -20.23
CA ARG A 211 10.41 9.79 -21.42
C ARG A 211 11.16 8.48 -21.06
N THR A 212 10.86 7.37 -21.73
CA THR A 212 11.72 6.17 -21.97
C THR A 212 12.38 5.38 -20.83
N ASP A 213 12.42 5.85 -19.59
CA ASP A 213 13.12 5.16 -18.48
C ASP A 213 12.19 4.21 -17.70
N LEU A 214 12.59 2.95 -17.52
CA LEU A 214 11.88 1.98 -16.69
C LEU A 214 11.52 2.48 -15.27
N SER A 215 12.26 3.46 -14.73
CA SER A 215 12.08 4.04 -13.40
C SER A 215 10.70 4.69 -13.19
N TRP A 216 10.00 5.11 -14.25
CA TRP A 216 8.65 5.67 -14.13
C TRP A 216 7.59 4.59 -13.85
N TRP A 217 7.74 3.41 -14.46
CA TRP A 217 6.81 2.29 -14.25
C TRP A 217 6.91 1.75 -12.83
N ILE A 218 8.10 1.81 -12.23
CA ILE A 218 8.42 1.28 -10.91
C ILE A 218 8.86 2.43 -10.00
N ARG A 219 7.95 3.37 -9.74
CA ARG A 219 8.19 4.32 -8.66
C ARG A 219 8.31 3.58 -7.34
N LEU A 220 9.32 3.92 -6.54
CA LEU A 220 9.57 3.25 -5.26
C LEU A 220 8.34 3.27 -4.35
N ASP A 221 7.62 4.39 -4.27
CA ASP A 221 6.40 4.51 -3.47
C ASP A 221 5.32 3.49 -3.86
N HIS A 222 5.20 3.11 -5.14
CA HIS A 222 4.26 2.06 -5.55
C HIS A 222 4.52 0.71 -4.86
N LEU A 223 5.76 0.40 -4.48
CA LEU A 223 6.10 -0.85 -3.79
C LEU A 223 5.45 -0.95 -2.41
N ALA A 224 5.05 0.16 -1.78
CA ALA A 224 4.33 0.10 -0.50
C ALA A 224 2.98 -0.64 -0.61
N VAL A 225 2.40 -0.72 -1.81
CA VAL A 225 1.16 -1.51 -2.04
C VAL A 225 1.37 -3.01 -1.74
N LEU A 226 2.60 -3.51 -1.85
CA LEU A 226 2.93 -4.90 -1.56
C LEU A 226 2.62 -5.26 -0.11
N TRP A 227 2.60 -4.28 0.80
CA TRP A 227 2.11 -4.45 2.17
C TRP A 227 0.67 -4.99 2.20
N GLY A 228 -0.16 -4.60 1.24
CA GLY A 228 -1.52 -5.13 1.08
C GLY A 228 -1.55 -6.65 0.95
N GLY A 229 -0.47 -7.31 0.52
CA GLY A 229 -0.39 -8.75 0.29
C GLY A 229 -0.06 -9.56 1.54
N ILE A 230 0.29 -8.89 2.64
CA ILE A 230 0.70 -9.51 3.90
C ILE A 230 -0.32 -10.56 4.39
N PRO A 231 -1.65 -10.33 4.42
CA PRO A 231 -2.58 -11.35 4.92
C PRO A 231 -2.60 -12.64 4.09
N TRP A 232 -2.38 -12.56 2.78
CA TRP A 232 -2.29 -13.73 1.91
C TRP A 232 -0.98 -14.47 2.13
N LEU A 233 0.15 -13.75 2.13
CA LEU A 233 1.50 -14.31 2.35
C LEU A 233 1.62 -15.03 3.70
N TRP A 234 0.98 -14.52 4.76
CA TRP A 234 1.06 -15.12 6.10
C TRP A 234 0.19 -16.38 6.20
N ARG A 235 -0.86 -16.48 5.38
CA ARG A 235 -1.72 -17.67 5.24
C ARG A 235 -1.14 -18.73 4.29
N HIS A 236 -0.34 -18.30 3.30
CA HIS A 236 0.29 -19.15 2.30
C HIS A 236 1.81 -18.95 2.36
N PRO A 237 2.48 -19.44 3.41
CA PRO A 237 3.92 -19.29 3.52
C PRO A 237 4.58 -19.94 2.32
N LEU A 238 5.43 -19.19 1.61
CA LEU A 238 6.30 -19.73 0.58
C LEU A 238 7.12 -20.86 1.24
N THR A 239 6.82 -22.11 0.87
CA THR A 239 7.66 -23.23 1.26
C THR A 239 8.98 -23.07 0.51
N LEU A 240 9.97 -22.48 1.16
CA LEU A 240 11.35 -22.64 0.71
C LEU A 240 11.60 -24.16 0.59
N PRO A 241 12.23 -24.63 -0.50
CA PRO A 241 12.68 -26.01 -0.57
C PRO A 241 13.43 -26.30 0.72
N ARG A 242 12.96 -27.26 1.52
CA ARG A 242 13.77 -27.73 2.64
C ARG A 242 15.12 -28.11 2.03
N PRO A 243 16.25 -27.63 2.57
CA PRO A 243 17.53 -28.17 2.16
C PRO A 243 17.37 -29.69 2.29
N ARG A 244 17.53 -30.42 1.17
CA ARG A 244 17.56 -31.89 1.21
C ARG A 244 18.50 -32.19 2.37
N GLN A 245 17.98 -32.83 3.43
CA GLN A 245 18.85 -33.40 4.43
C GLN A 245 19.81 -34.26 3.61
N ALA A 246 21.07 -33.84 3.54
CA ALA A 246 22.10 -34.65 2.92
C ALA A 246 21.97 -36.01 3.62
N PRO A 247 21.80 -37.11 2.87
CA PRO A 247 21.67 -38.43 3.48
C PRO A 247 22.82 -38.57 4.47
N ASP A 248 22.45 -38.89 5.71
CA ASP A 248 23.36 -38.92 6.84
C ASP A 248 24.57 -39.77 6.42
N ARG A 249 25.77 -39.16 6.36
CA ARG A 249 26.98 -39.86 5.89
C ARG A 249 27.26 -41.10 6.75
N HIS A 250 26.67 -41.17 7.95
CA HIS A 250 26.75 -42.30 8.85
C HIS A 250 25.93 -43.53 8.42
N GLU A 251 24.91 -43.40 7.57
CA GLU A 251 24.17 -44.59 7.06
C GLU A 251 24.94 -45.33 5.96
N ARG A 252 25.76 -44.64 5.15
CA ARG A 252 26.57 -45.30 4.11
C ARG A 252 27.75 -46.11 4.65
N LEU A 253 28.16 -45.87 5.89
CA LEU A 253 29.24 -46.61 6.54
C LEU A 253 28.75 -47.86 7.28
N ARG A 254 27.43 -48.11 7.31
CA ARG A 254 26.83 -49.31 7.93
C ARG A 254 26.34 -50.36 6.95
N ALA A 255 26.48 -50.15 5.63
CA ALA A 255 26.25 -51.21 4.67
C ALA A 255 27.34 -52.29 4.85
N PRO A 256 26.99 -53.53 5.23
CA PRO A 256 27.97 -54.61 5.29
C PRO A 256 28.51 -54.84 3.88
N ALA A 257 29.83 -54.91 3.74
CA ALA A 257 30.49 -55.46 2.56
C ALA A 257 30.15 -56.96 2.46
N GLY A 258 28.97 -57.26 1.92
CA GLY A 258 28.41 -58.60 1.83
C GLY A 258 28.57 -59.18 0.42
N LEU A 259 29.68 -59.90 0.24
CA LEU A 259 29.82 -61.10 -0.59
C LEU A 259 29.69 -60.98 -2.11
N ALA A 260 30.87 -60.84 -2.73
CA ALA A 260 31.15 -61.50 -4.00
C ALA A 260 30.97 -63.02 -3.87
N ARG A 261 30.13 -63.60 -4.75
CA ARG A 261 30.30 -64.91 -5.38
C ARG A 261 29.69 -64.86 -6.76
#